data_AF-A0A090GNF7-F1
#
_entry.id   AF-A0A090GNF7-F1
#
_cell.length_a   1.000
_cell.length_b   1.000
_cell.length_c   1.000
_cell.angle_alpha   90.00
_cell.angle_beta   90.00
_cell.angle_gamma   90.00
#
_symmetry.space_group_name_H-M   'P 1'
#
loop_
_entity.id
_entity.type
_entity.pdbx_description
1 polymer ?
#
loop_
_entity_poly.entity_id
_entity_poly.type
_entity_poly.pdbx_seq_one_letter_code
_entity_poly.pdbx_strand_id
1 'polypeptide(L)' 'MSISDELRDVSLRYECPNCRRPIIRNGSWFKAVSTFHCEACKAKLRLGYSAKLALFERHAKAAFAGA' A
#
# COMPACT_ATOMS: atom_id res chain seq x y z
N MET A 1 2.98 6.78 -15.45
CA MET A 1 2.18 7.37 -14.36
C MET A 1 3.12 7.85 -13.27
N SER A 2 3.30 9.16 -13.16
CA SER A 2 3.93 9.80 -12.01
C SER A 2 2.98 9.61 -10.83
N ILE A 3 3.27 8.64 -9.97
CA ILE A 3 2.83 8.75 -8.57
C ILE A 3 3.41 10.09 -8.11
N SER A 4 2.55 11.09 -7.91
CA SER A 4 2.92 12.43 -7.46
C SER A 4 3.92 12.30 -6.32
N ASP A 5 4.93 13.16 -6.29
CA ASP A 5 5.99 13.10 -5.28
C ASP A 5 5.42 13.07 -3.85
N GLU A 6 4.25 13.68 -3.65
CA GLU A 6 3.43 13.63 -2.44
C GLU A 6 3.12 12.23 -1.92
N LEU A 7 2.93 11.23 -2.79
CA LEU A 7 2.61 9.85 -2.40
C LEU A 7 3.86 9.02 -2.10
N ARG A 8 5.07 9.58 -2.26
CA ARG A 8 6.34 8.86 -2.11
C ARG A 8 6.72 8.67 -0.64
N ASP A 9 6.49 9.70 0.18
CA ASP A 9 6.82 9.72 1.60
C ASP A 9 5.62 9.51 2.53
N VAL A 10 4.42 9.32 1.97
CA VAL A 10 3.24 9.02 2.76
C VAL A 10 3.25 7.58 3.25
N SER A 11 2.93 7.41 4.54
CA SER A 11 2.70 6.11 5.15
C SER A 11 1.38 5.52 4.67
N LEU A 12 1.45 4.53 3.78
CA LEU A 12 0.29 3.79 3.32
C LEU A 12 0.04 2.59 4.24
N ARG A 13 -1.24 2.35 4.52
CA ARG A 13 -1.70 1.16 5.24
C ARG A 13 -2.22 0.13 4.25
N TYR A 14 -1.60 -1.03 4.23
CA TYR A 14 -2.06 -2.21 3.48
C TYR A 14 -2.47 -3.31 4.45
N GLU A 15 -3.69 -3.83 4.34
CA GLU A 15 -4.15 -4.91 5.21
C GLU A 15 -3.81 -6.28 4.59
N CYS A 16 -3.14 -7.12 5.37
CA CYS A 16 -2.84 -8.48 4.93
C CYS A 16 -4.15 -9.26 4.70
N PRO A 17 -4.39 -9.85 3.51
CA PRO A 17 -5.60 -10.62 3.25
C PRO A 17 -5.69 -11.91 4.07
N ASN A 18 -4.57 -12.40 4.62
CA ASN A 18 -4.52 -13.66 5.35
C ASN A 18 -4.78 -13.47 6.85
N CYS A 19 -4.07 -12.53 7.50
CA CYS A 19 -4.18 -12.30 8.95
C CYS A 19 -4.83 -10.97 9.33
N ARG A 20 -5.27 -10.16 8.35
CA ARG A 20 -5.84 -8.81 8.52
C ARG A 20 -4.97 -7.83 9.31
N ARG A 21 -3.68 -8.14 9.49
CA ARG A 21 -2.75 -7.23 10.16
C ARG A 21 -2.40 -6.07 9.24
N PRO A 22 -2.44 -4.82 9.72
CA PRO A 22 -2.03 -3.66 8.93
C PRO A 22 -0.52 -3.66 8.73
N ILE A 23 -0.11 -3.41 7.49
CA ILE A 23 1.28 -3.27 7.05
C ILE A 23 1.43 -1.80 6.65
N ILE A 24 2.14 -1.04 7.48
CA ILE A 24 2.37 0.38 7.27
C ILE A 24 3.77 0.56 6.71
N ARG A 25 3.87 1.09 5.49
CA ARG A 25 5.12 1.38 4.79
C ARG A 25 4.94 2.61 3.91
N ASN A 26 6.06 3.22 3.53
CA ASN A 26 6.05 4.40 2.67
C ASN A 26 5.52 4.05 1.28
N GLY A 27 4.85 5.00 0.62
CA GLY A 27 4.33 4.78 -0.72
C GLY A 27 5.41 4.49 -1.76
N SER A 28 6.62 5.03 -1.59
CA SER A 28 7.81 4.62 -2.37
C SER A 28 8.11 3.12 -2.28
N TRP A 29 7.98 2.54 -1.08
CA TRP A 29 8.16 1.11 -0.86
C TRP A 29 7.07 0.31 -1.58
N PHE A 30 5.79 0.70 -1.44
CA PHE A 30 4.68 0.06 -2.15
C PHE A 30 4.76 0.19 -3.67
N LYS A 31 5.32 1.31 -4.16
CA LYS A 31 5.59 1.54 -5.59
C LYS A 31 6.63 0.55 -6.12
N ALA A 32 7.74 0.40 -5.41
CA ALA A 32 8.85 -0.46 -5.82
C ALA A 32 8.57 -1.96 -5.62
N VAL A 33 7.92 -2.34 -4.51
CA VAL A 33 7.76 -3.76 -4.13
C VAL A 33 6.72 -4.46 -5.01
N SER A 34 7.02 -5.66 -5.46
CA SER A 34 6.08 -6.51 -6.22
C SER A 34 5.57 -7.68 -5.39
N THR A 35 6.42 -8.15 -4.46
CA THR A 35 6.14 -9.29 -3.59
C THR A 35 6.83 -9.05 -2.26
N PHE A 36 6.15 -9.33 -1.15
CA PHE A 36 6.70 -9.17 0.20
C PHE A 36 6.06 -10.17 1.15
N HIS A 37 6.67 -10.38 2.32
CA HIS A 37 6.11 -11.23 3.36
C HIS A 37 5.39 -10.37 4.39
N CYS A 38 4.25 -10.86 4.87
CA CYS A 38 3.61 -10.26 6.03
C CYS A 38 4.46 -10.53 7.27
N GLU A 39 4.80 -9.50 8.05
CA GLU A 39 5.59 -9.72 9.28
C GLU A 39 4.85 -10.56 10.33
N ALA A 40 3.52 -10.52 10.35
CA ALA A 40 2.72 -11.21 11.33
C ALA A 40 2.52 -12.71 11.02
N CYS A 41 2.06 -13.04 9.80
CA CYS A 41 1.77 -14.43 9.44
C CYS A 41 2.82 -15.06 8.51
N LYS A 42 3.86 -14.31 8.14
CA LYS A 42 4.92 -14.73 7.20
C LYS A 42 4.41 -15.18 5.82
N ALA A 43 3.12 -14.95 5.52
CA ALA A 43 2.54 -15.25 4.23
C ALA A 43 3.16 -14.39 3.14
N LYS A 44 3.47 -15.01 2.00
CA LYS A 44 3.95 -14.33 0.80
C LYS A 44 2.78 -13.62 0.12
N LEU A 45 2.86 -12.29 0.10
CA LEU A 45 1.88 -11.41 -0.51
C LEU A 45 2.42 -10.87 -1.83
N ARG A 46 1.59 -10.89 -2.87
CA ARG A 46 1.92 -10.31 -4.16
C ARG A 46 1.09 -9.05 -4.36
N LEU A 47 1.77 -7.93 -4.60
CA LEU A 47 1.15 -6.65 -4.91
C LEU A 47 1.35 -6.36 -6.39
N GLY A 48 0.42 -6.89 -7.20
CA GLY A 48 0.38 -6.63 -8.63
C GLY A 48 0.04 -5.15 -8.92
N TYR A 49 0.17 -4.76 -10.19
CA TYR A 49 -0.10 -3.39 -10.61
C TYR A 49 -1.52 -2.91 -10.26
N SER A 50 -2.53 -3.75 -10.49
CA SER A 50 -3.93 -3.45 -10.11
C SER A 50 -4.12 -3.27 -8.61
N ALA A 51 -3.46 -4.11 -7.79
CA ALA A 51 -3.52 -3.99 -6.33
C ALA A 51 -2.82 -2.71 -5.83
N LYS A 52 -1.73 -2.30 -6.47
CA LYS A 52 -1.07 -1.00 -6.21
C LYS A 52 -2.02 0.15 -6.52
N LEU A 53 -2.63 0.16 -7.71
CA LEU A 53 -3.59 1.21 -8.09
C LEU A 53 -4.72 1.33 -7.06
N ALA A 54 -5.34 0.20 -6.68
CA ALA A 54 -6.39 0.21 -5.67
C ALA A 54 -5.91 0.66 -4.26
N LEU A 55 -4.63 0.45 -3.92
CA LEU A 55 -4.05 0.96 -2.67
C LEU A 55 -3.90 2.48 -2.71
N PHE A 56 -3.32 3.02 -3.78
CA PHE A 56 -3.12 4.46 -3.94
C PHE A 56 -4.47 5.20 -4.13
N GLU A 57 -5.42 4.64 -4.87
CA GLU A 57 -6.76 5.21 -5.02
C GLU A 57 -7.53 5.26 -3.70
N ARG A 58 -7.46 4.19 -2.88
CA ARG A 58 -8.07 4.21 -1.54
C ARG A 58 -7.45 5.27 -0.66
N HIS A 59 -6.13 5.45 -0.74
CA HIS A 59 -5.47 6.51 0.00
C HIS A 59 -5.85 7.90 -0.50
N ALA A 60 -5.90 8.12 -1.82
CA ALA A 60 -6.35 9.38 -2.38
C ALA A 60 -7.79 9.70 -1.96
N LYS A 61 -8.72 8.73 -2.03
CA LYS A 61 -10.10 8.91 -1.57
C LYS A 61 -10.19 9.17 -0.06
N ALA A 62 -9.36 8.49 0.75
CA ALA A 62 -9.31 8.71 2.20
C ALA A 62 -8.71 10.08 2.56
N ALA A 63 -7.70 10.55 1.81
CA ALA A 63 -7.11 11.87 1.97
C ALA A 63 -8.09 12.99 1.59
N PHE A 64 -8.96 12.76 0.61
CA PHE A 64 -10.04 13.69 0.23
C PHE A 64 -11.28 13.62 1.13
N ALA A 65 -11.42 12.62 1.99
CA ALA A 65 -12.58 12.46 2.91
C ALA A 65 -12.37 13.10 4.29
N GLY A 66 -11.24 13.80 4.50
CA GLY A 66 -10.98 14.63 5.67
C GLY A 66 -11.02 16.11 5.31
N ALA A 67 -12.21 16.64 5.00
CA ALA A 67 -12.51 18.07 4.95
C ALA A 67 -13.72 18.34 5.86
#